data_AF-A0A484M723-F1
#
_entry.id   AF-A0A484M723-F1
#
_cell.length_a   1.000
_cell.length_b   1.000
_cell.length_c   1.000
_cell.angle_alpha   90.00
_cell.angle_beta   90.00
_cell.angle_gamma   90.00
#
_symmetry.space_group_name_H-M   'P 1'
#
loop_
_entity.id
_entity.type
_entity.pdbx_description
1 polymer ?
#
loop_
_entity_poly.entity_id
_entity_poly.type
_entity_poly.pdbx_seq_one_letter_code
_entity_poly.pdbx_strand_id
1 'polypeptide(L)'
;MANNNNPFNLRYILENNKLSGTNFLDWEMNLRIVLDCERKLYILETDPPKTPDADARAFELTSFKKYEDDARDVKSIIMGSMTAELQRLHAYMEVRPMIQCLRDLYQELA
;
A
#
# COMPACT_ATOMS: atom_id res chain seq x y z
N MET A 1 33.17 -5.27 -19.08
CA MET A 1 31.97 -6.07 -18.72
C MET A 1 31.12 -5.21 -17.81
N ALA A 2 29.96 -4.74 -18.27
CA ALA A 2 29.07 -3.92 -17.45
C ALA A 2 28.24 -4.84 -16.55
N ASN A 3 28.45 -4.74 -15.25
CA ASN A 3 27.66 -5.47 -14.26
C ASN A 3 26.37 -4.67 -14.01
N ASN A 4 25.35 -4.90 -14.84
CA ASN A 4 24.04 -4.27 -14.69
C ASN A 4 23.23 -4.98 -13.58
N ASN A 5 23.72 -4.90 -12.34
CA ASN A 5 22.94 -5.25 -11.15
C ASN A 5 22.00 -4.09 -10.78
N ASN A 6 21.16 -3.64 -11.73
CA ASN A 6 20.01 -2.83 -11.36
C ASN A 6 18.87 -3.81 -11.06
N PRO A 7 18.56 -4.11 -9.79
CA PRO A 7 17.41 -4.94 -9.48
C PRO A 7 16.19 -4.28 -10.13
N PHE A 8 15.40 -5.06 -10.85
CA PHE A 8 14.17 -4.59 -11.46
C PHE A 8 13.29 -3.97 -10.38
N ASN A 9 13.23 -2.63 -10.35
CA ASN A 9 12.48 -1.90 -9.33
C ASN A 9 11.01 -1.89 -9.72
N LEU A 10 10.27 -2.86 -9.20
CA LEU A 10 8.83 -3.02 -9.45
C LEU A 10 8.04 -1.76 -9.13
N ARG A 11 8.45 -0.93 -8.16
CA ARG A 11 7.73 0.31 -7.82
C ARG A 11 7.64 1.28 -9.00
N TYR A 12 8.53 1.19 -9.99
CA TYR A 12 8.48 2.03 -11.19
C TYR A 12 7.18 1.83 -12.01
N ILE A 13 6.55 0.64 -11.91
CA ILE A 13 5.24 0.41 -12.56
C ILE A 13 4.16 1.35 -12.03
N LEU A 14 4.23 1.69 -10.75
CA LEU A 14 3.29 2.59 -10.07
C LEU A 14 3.56 4.06 -10.41
N GLU A 15 4.80 4.40 -10.69
CA GLU A 15 5.17 5.75 -11.14
C GLU A 15 4.69 6.01 -12.57
N ASN A 16 4.80 5.02 -13.47
CA ASN A 16 4.31 5.15 -14.84
C ASN A 16 2.79 5.06 -14.95
N ASN A 17 2.14 4.34 -14.05
CA ASN A 17 0.71 4.10 -14.05
C ASN A 17 0.03 4.72 -12.83
N LYS A 18 0.37 5.98 -12.52
CA LYS A 18 -0.23 6.68 -11.38
C LYS A 18 -1.75 6.70 -11.48
N LEU A 19 -2.42 6.50 -10.35
CA LEU A 19 -3.87 6.62 -10.26
C LEU A 19 -4.28 8.05 -10.61
N SER A 20 -5.06 8.21 -11.69
CA SER A 20 -5.43 9.52 -12.26
C SER A 20 -6.93 9.72 -12.47
N GLY A 21 -7.76 8.72 -12.15
CA GLY A 21 -9.22 8.83 -12.18
C GLY A 21 -9.93 7.78 -13.05
N THR A 22 -9.26 7.24 -14.05
CA THR A 22 -9.88 6.33 -15.03
C THR A 22 -9.25 4.95 -15.06
N ASN A 23 -8.12 4.77 -14.37
CA ASN A 23 -7.28 3.58 -14.43
C ASN A 23 -7.25 2.80 -13.10
N PHE A 24 -8.32 2.87 -12.30
CA PHE A 24 -8.33 2.30 -10.96
C PHE A 24 -8.02 0.79 -10.95
N LEU A 25 -8.66 0.00 -11.82
CA LEU A 25 -8.44 -1.46 -11.85
C LEU A 25 -7.00 -1.84 -12.22
N ASP A 26 -6.44 -1.17 -13.23
CA ASP A 26 -5.05 -1.39 -13.66
C ASP A 26 -4.06 -0.95 -12.58
N TRP A 27 -4.30 0.21 -11.96
CA TRP A 27 -3.49 0.70 -10.85
C TRP A 27 -3.57 -0.23 -9.64
N GLU A 28 -4.75 -0.72 -9.27
CA GLU A 28 -4.94 -1.63 -8.14
C GLU A 28 -4.22 -2.97 -8.39
N MET A 29 -4.31 -3.51 -9.61
CA MET A 29 -3.58 -4.71 -9.99
C MET A 29 -2.06 -4.51 -9.88
N ASN A 30 -1.55 -3.39 -10.40
CA ASN A 30 -0.14 -3.02 -10.28
C ASN A 30 0.31 -2.86 -8.83
N LEU A 31 -0.52 -2.24 -7.98
CA LEU A 31 -0.27 -2.09 -6.56
C LEU A 31 -0.16 -3.46 -5.88
N ARG A 32 -1.11 -4.36 -6.14
CA ARG A 32 -1.10 -5.71 -5.56
C ARG A 32 0.16 -6.49 -5.95
N ILE A 33 0.60 -6.40 -7.21
CA ILE A 33 1.86 -7.03 -7.68
C ILE A 33 3.07 -6.51 -6.90
N VAL A 34 3.19 -5.18 -6.74
CA VAL A 34 4.30 -4.56 -6.02
C VAL A 34 4.29 -4.97 -4.55
N LEU A 35 3.12 -4.93 -3.90
CA LEU A 35 2.98 -5.29 -2.49
C LEU A 35 3.24 -6.78 -2.23
N ASP A 36 2.84 -7.66 -3.15
CA ASP A 36 3.13 -9.09 -3.06
C ASP A 36 4.63 -9.37 -3.16
N CYS A 37 5.31 -8.73 -4.12
CA CYS A 37 6.76 -8.83 -4.26
C CYS A 37 7.50 -8.36 -2.98
N GLU A 38 6.99 -7.34 -2.31
CA GLU A 38 7.55 -6.82 -1.07
C GLU A 38 7.09 -7.57 0.20
N ARG A 39 6.22 -8.59 0.06
CA ARG A 39 5.61 -9.34 1.15
C ARG A 39 4.76 -8.47 2.10
N LYS A 40 4.13 -7.44 1.56
CA LYS A 40 3.26 -6.49 2.28
C LYS A 40 1.80 -6.54 1.84
N LEU A 41 1.44 -7.40 0.89
CA LEU A 41 0.04 -7.55 0.42
C LEU A 41 -0.92 -7.84 1.57
N TYR A 42 -0.47 -8.58 2.59
CA TYR A 42 -1.26 -8.90 3.78
C TYR A 42 -1.84 -7.67 4.49
N ILE A 43 -1.20 -6.49 4.40
CA ILE A 43 -1.75 -5.24 4.95
C ILE A 43 -3.14 -4.93 4.37
N LEU A 44 -3.36 -5.25 3.09
CA LEU A 44 -4.65 -5.05 2.40
C LEU A 44 -5.66 -6.18 2.65
N GLU A 45 -5.20 -7.39 2.99
CA GLU A 45 -6.03 -8.60 2.99
C GLU A 45 -6.37 -9.14 4.38
N THR A 46 -5.49 -8.96 5.37
CA THR A 46 -5.67 -9.42 6.75
C THR A 46 -5.95 -8.29 7.74
N ASP A 47 -6.94 -8.48 8.61
CA ASP A 47 -7.27 -7.50 9.63
C ASP A 47 -6.05 -7.09 10.47
N PRO A 48 -5.99 -5.81 10.90
CA PRO A 48 -4.91 -5.34 11.76
C PRO A 48 -4.78 -6.24 13.00
N PRO A 49 -3.55 -6.56 13.44
CA PRO A 49 -3.35 -7.25 14.71
C PRO A 49 -3.95 -6.40 15.84
N LYS A 50 -4.44 -7.09 16.89
CA LYS A 50 -4.87 -6.41 18.11
C LYS A 50 -3.67 -5.68 18.72
N THR A 51 -3.91 -4.48 19.24
CA THR A 51 -2.92 -3.75 20.02
C THR A 51 -2.47 -4.62 21.20
N PRO A 52 -1.17 -4.86 21.38
CA PRO A 52 -0.66 -5.64 22.50
C PRO A 52 -0.99 -4.98 23.85
N ASP A 53 -1.33 -5.79 24.84
CA ASP A 53 -1.50 -5.35 26.22
C ASP A 53 -0.16 -4.94 26.85
N ALA A 54 -0.20 -4.24 27.99
CA ALA A 54 0.99 -3.76 28.69
C ALA A 54 1.94 -4.90 29.14
N ASP A 55 1.40 -6.10 29.34
CA ASP A 55 2.11 -7.32 29.74
C ASP A 55 2.37 -8.29 28.57
N ALA A 56 2.14 -7.84 27.32
CA ALA A 56 2.32 -8.66 26.13
C ALA A 56 3.77 -9.18 25.99
N ARG A 57 3.90 -10.38 25.41
CA ARG A 57 5.20 -11.00 25.19
C ARG A 57 5.99 -10.22 24.14
N ALA A 58 7.31 -10.29 24.23
CA ALA A 58 8.22 -9.60 23.30
C ALA A 58 7.95 -9.92 21.82
N PHE A 59 7.57 -11.17 21.50
CA PHE A 59 7.23 -11.57 20.14
C PHE A 59 5.93 -10.90 19.62
N GLU A 60 4.94 -10.69 20.48
CA GLU A 60 3.68 -10.02 20.12
C GLU A 60 3.93 -8.54 19.83
N LEU A 61 4.70 -7.87 20.69
CA LEU A 61 5.11 -6.48 20.47
C LEU A 61 5.95 -6.31 19.19
N THR A 62 6.84 -7.27 18.90
CA THR A 62 7.67 -7.25 17.69
C THR A 62 6.82 -7.42 16.44
N SER A 63 5.86 -8.35 16.47
CA SER A 63 4.92 -8.58 15.37
C SER A 63 4.04 -7.37 15.11
N PHE A 64 3.54 -6.72 16.17
CA PHE A 64 2.73 -5.50 16.07
C PHE A 64 3.53 -4.33 15.47
N LYS A 65 4.76 -4.07 15.95
CA LYS A 65 5.61 -3.01 15.39
C LYS A 65 5.92 -3.23 13.92
N LYS A 66 6.21 -4.48 13.53
CA LYS A 66 6.42 -4.83 12.13
C LYS A 66 5.18 -4.51 11.28
N TYR A 67 4.00 -4.85 11.78
CA TYR A 67 2.76 -4.49 11.09
C TYR A 67 2.61 -2.98 10.92
N GLU A 68 2.87 -2.18 11.96
CA GLU A 68 2.79 -0.71 11.89
C GLU A 68 3.77 -0.13 10.86
N ASP A 69 4.99 -0.65 10.82
CA ASP A 69 6.01 -0.21 9.86
C ASP A 69 5.65 -0.61 8.42
N ASP A 70 5.19 -1.85 8.21
CA ASP A 70 4.71 -2.30 6.90
C ASP A 70 3.47 -1.49 6.45
N ALA A 71 2.54 -1.18 7.35
CA ALA A 71 1.38 -0.35 7.06
C ALA A 71 1.78 1.08 6.66
N ARG A 72 2.78 1.66 7.33
CA ARG A 72 3.33 2.98 6.98
C ARG A 72 3.99 2.98 5.61
N ASP A 73 4.73 1.92 5.27
CA ASP A 73 5.36 1.76 3.95
C ASP A 73 4.28 1.62 2.86
N VAL A 74 3.28 0.76 3.07
CA VAL A 74 2.16 0.58 2.13
C VAL A 74 1.39 1.88 1.92
N LYS A 75 1.11 2.65 2.99
CA LYS A 75 0.49 3.98 2.88
C LYS A 75 1.33 4.91 2.00
N SER A 76 2.65 4.89 2.18
CA SER A 76 3.57 5.72 1.40
C SER A 76 3.60 5.31 -0.08
N ILE A 77 3.57 4.01 -0.37
CA ILE A 77 3.50 3.47 -1.74
C ILE A 77 2.19 3.89 -2.42
N ILE A 78 1.05 3.72 -1.75
CA ILE A 78 -0.26 4.11 -2.27
C ILE A 78 -0.27 5.61 -2.57
N MET A 79 0.12 6.45 -1.60
CA MET A 79 0.19 7.90 -1.77
C MET A 79 1.16 8.31 -2.89
N GLY A 80 2.35 7.72 -2.97
CA GLY A 80 3.33 8.02 -4.02
C GLY A 80 2.88 7.60 -5.43
N SER A 81 1.91 6.70 -5.52
CA SER A 81 1.39 6.14 -6.78
C SER A 81 0.10 6.77 -7.27
N MET A 82 -0.36 7.88 -6.68
CA MET A 82 -1.54 8.62 -7.14
C MET A 82 -1.18 10.08 -7.48
N THR A 83 -2.08 10.78 -8.18
CA THR A 83 -1.92 12.21 -8.47
C THR A 83 -1.91 13.06 -7.18
N ALA A 84 -1.33 14.26 -7.26
CA ALA A 84 -1.26 15.18 -6.12
C ALA A 84 -2.64 15.63 -5.60
N GLU A 85 -3.68 15.56 -6.43
CA GLU A 85 -5.06 15.81 -6.03
C GLU A 85 -5.57 14.69 -5.10
N LEU A 86 -5.44 13.43 -5.54
CA LEU A 86 -5.86 12.27 -4.75
C LEU A 86 -5.04 12.13 -3.46
N GLN A 87 -3.74 12.45 -3.50
CA GLN A 87 -2.90 12.50 -2.29
C GLN A 87 -3.50 13.42 -1.23
N ARG A 88 -3.90 14.64 -1.61
CA ARG A 88 -4.46 15.61 -0.66
C ARG A 88 -5.79 15.16 -0.08
N LEU A 89 -6.61 14.48 -0.87
CA LEU A 89 -7.90 13.95 -0.42
C LEU A 89 -7.74 12.84 0.63
N HIS A 90 -6.70 12.02 0.52
CA HIS A 90 -6.54 10.81 1.34
C HIS A 90 -5.40 10.87 2.37
N ALA A 91 -4.73 12.02 2.54
CA ALA A 91 -3.51 12.14 3.37
C ALA A 91 -3.65 11.59 4.81
N TYR A 92 -4.84 11.71 5.40
CA TYR A 92 -5.11 11.30 6.77
C TYR A 92 -5.79 9.94 6.91
N MET A 93 -6.08 9.25 5.80
CA MET A 93 -6.73 7.95 5.84
C MET A 93 -5.74 6.84 6.17
N GLU A 94 -6.22 5.83 6.88
CA GLU A 94 -5.53 4.56 7.03
C GLU A 94 -5.62 3.73 5.75
N VAL A 95 -4.68 2.80 5.56
CA VAL A 95 -4.52 2.05 4.31
C VAL A 95 -5.81 1.36 3.84
N ARG A 96 -6.49 0.63 4.73
CA ARG A 96 -7.72 -0.11 4.40
C ARG A 96 -8.88 0.83 4.03
N PRO A 97 -9.26 1.82 4.86
CA PRO A 97 -10.26 2.81 4.47
C PRO A 97 -9.93 3.54 3.17
N MET A 98 -8.66 3.87 2.93
CA MET A 98 -8.23 4.53 1.70
C MET A 98 -8.50 3.67 0.47
N ILE A 99 -8.08 2.41 0.47
CA ILE A 99 -8.34 1.50 -0.66
C ILE A 99 -9.84 1.28 -0.87
N GLN A 100 -10.61 1.14 0.20
CA GLN A 100 -12.07 0.98 0.07
C GLN A 100 -12.72 2.24 -0.50
N CYS A 101 -12.37 3.42 0.00
CA CYS A 101 -12.89 4.69 -0.51
C CYS A 101 -12.55 4.88 -2.00
N LEU A 102 -11.33 4.52 -2.42
CA LEU A 102 -10.95 4.55 -3.83
C LEU A 102 -11.76 3.54 -4.65
N ARG A 103 -11.97 2.30 -4.15
CA ARG A 103 -12.83 1.32 -4.84
C ARG A 103 -14.25 1.85 -5.02
N ASP A 104 -14.85 2.38 -3.97
CA ASP A 104 -16.22 2.90 -3.99
C ASP A 104 -16.33 4.06 -5.00
N LEU A 105 -15.39 5.02 -4.94
CA LEU A 105 -15.34 6.16 -5.85
C LEU A 105 -15.29 5.75 -7.33
N TYR A 106 -14.53 4.70 -7.68
CA TYR A 106 -14.34 4.29 -9.07
C TYR A 106 -15.25 3.14 -9.53
N GLN A 107 -15.88 2.39 -8.61
CA GLN A 107 -16.92 1.41 -8.93
C GLN A 107 -18.30 2.07 -9.09
N GLU A 108 -18.58 3.17 -8.40
CA GLU A 108 -19.81 3.97 -8.61
C GLU A 108 -19.82 4.72 -9.95
N LEU A 109 -18.64 4.89 -10.57
CA LEU A 109 -18.47 5.57 -11.86
C LEU A 109 -18.48 4.63 -13.09
N ALA A 110 -18.59 3.31 -12.87
CA ALA A 110 -18.62 2.28 -13.91
C ALA A 110 -20.06 1.86 -14.27
#